data_AF-J4G1D7-F1
#
_entry.id   AF-J4G1D7-F1
#
_cell.length_a   1.000
_cell.length_b   1.000
_cell.length_c   1.000
_cell.angle_alpha   90.00
_cell.angle_beta   90.00
_cell.angle_gamma   90.00
#
_symmetry.space_group_name_H-M   'P 1'
#
loop_
_entity.id
_entity.type
_entity.pdbx_description
1 polymer ?
#
loop_
_entity_poly.entity_id
_entity_poly.type
_entity_poly.pdbx_seq_one_letter_code
_entity_poly.pdbx_strand_id
1 'polypeptide(L)'
;MVGRKFFYPVIYHTDEQAHKWEQLCRTNPKRVIDALTLGPTQEMRIDRINQWGDTFADVGPALFAISQIAAAQNSVWDRLVRLGITDILARGAKEYVPFMSRLPASHPEELQEQLSRDVPAAYYPPLDVLCSGVKGFSIECTPSVIGRRYIQDLKRNWSGMMQRLWDDPDNTLKEGSVHARERALIPQMLVRLIGADPTFLSILDSESDLTIPVVARFFVHATEALDTPILASLLAQLTEPSFEILEEYRKTNPRPPWFLRRILLGASSPHRLLSACASYLDFLAENDIEPVFAFAMGLCSVIEREQHLQFLHCSRRSVPFWKSIFTYVSIASEFWCTQWIINVQSCVQQCARTAADQLEPLISTWVKAGFFDALDAGIPRCIDNPVMMHILTRIFGSFLSAIEKHQSLVVLIGKEFPRPRLLRILAERAFFKDGKVLQPSEWVTHKGFTVRDAHNTPIDGDAWKETAFTAVDELMRKCLKKDTSDAQRDIVDEIVRGQTGRSTN
;
A
#
# COMPACT_ATOMS: atom_id res chain seq x y z
N MET A 1 7.68 29.15 -10.99
CA MET A 1 6.50 29.64 -10.23
C MET A 1 5.33 29.73 -11.19
N VAL A 2 4.54 28.67 -11.32
CA VAL A 2 3.31 28.68 -12.12
C VAL A 2 2.18 29.12 -11.19
N GLY A 3 1.56 30.25 -11.51
CA GLY A 3 0.43 30.79 -10.76
C GLY A 3 -0.72 29.78 -10.75
N ARG A 4 -0.90 29.11 -9.61
CA ARG A 4 -2.03 28.20 -9.37
C ARG A 4 -3.30 29.02 -9.14
N LYS A 5 -3.97 29.43 -10.23
CA LYS A 5 -5.38 29.81 -10.18
C LYS A 5 -6.20 28.52 -10.10
N PHE A 6 -6.47 28.05 -8.89
CA PHE A 6 -7.39 26.94 -8.70
C PHE A 6 -8.82 27.45 -8.86
N PHE A 7 -9.53 26.87 -9.81
CA PHE A 7 -10.98 27.01 -9.94
C PHE A 7 -11.63 26.26 -8.75
N TYR A 8 -11.82 26.95 -7.63
CA TYR A 8 -12.96 26.65 -6.76
C TYR A 8 -14.12 27.46 -7.31
N PRO A 9 -15.07 26.88 -8.04
CA PRO A 9 -16.30 27.58 -8.28
C PRO A 9 -17.01 27.72 -6.93
N VAL A 10 -17.47 28.92 -6.61
CA VAL A 10 -18.53 29.22 -5.62
C VAL A 10 -18.12 29.64 -4.19
N ILE A 11 -16.85 29.93 -3.89
CA ILE A 11 -16.54 30.91 -2.82
C ILE A 11 -15.48 31.88 -3.32
N TYR A 12 -15.90 32.82 -4.17
CA TYR A 12 -15.09 33.99 -4.48
C TYR A 12 -15.02 34.85 -3.23
N HIS A 13 -13.87 34.79 -2.55
CA HIS A 13 -13.52 35.82 -1.59
C HIS A 13 -12.53 36.77 -2.25
N THR A 14 -12.67 38.06 -1.97
CA THR A 14 -11.72 39.06 -2.48
C THR A 14 -10.39 38.94 -1.72
N ASP A 15 -9.31 39.42 -2.33
CA ASP A 15 -8.01 39.50 -1.65
C ASP A 15 -8.11 40.33 -0.34
N GLU A 16 -8.97 41.35 -0.33
CA GLU A 16 -9.29 42.14 0.87
C GLU A 16 -9.94 41.30 1.97
N GLN A 17 -10.88 40.41 1.61
CA GLN A 17 -11.50 39.49 2.56
C GLN A 17 -10.49 38.48 3.10
N ALA A 18 -9.65 37.89 2.23
CA ALA A 18 -8.57 36.99 2.67
C ALA A 18 -7.64 37.71 3.67
N HIS A 19 -7.21 38.92 3.34
CA HIS A 19 -6.31 39.71 4.19
C HIS A 19 -6.96 40.07 5.54
N LYS A 20 -8.24 40.49 5.52
CA LYS A 20 -9.03 40.74 6.74
C LYS A 20 -9.01 39.52 7.67
N TRP A 21 -9.30 38.33 7.15
CA TRP A 21 -9.37 37.11 7.95
C TRP A 21 -8.00 36.64 8.44
N GLU A 22 -6.95 36.81 7.65
CA GLU A 22 -5.58 36.56 8.09
C GLU A 22 -5.20 37.48 9.26
N GLN A 23 -5.51 38.77 9.17
CA GLN A 23 -5.26 39.73 10.25
C GLN A 23 -6.06 39.36 11.50
N LEU A 24 -7.33 38.98 11.36
CA LEU A 24 -8.18 38.55 12.47
C LEU A 24 -7.65 37.30 13.17
N CYS A 25 -7.05 36.34 12.45
CA CYS A 25 -6.41 35.20 13.09
C CYS A 25 -5.27 35.64 14.03
N ARG A 26 -4.56 36.72 13.68
CA ARG A 26 -3.47 37.26 14.50
C ARG A 26 -3.98 38.08 15.67
N THR A 27 -4.97 38.95 15.45
CA THR A 27 -5.41 39.99 16.40
C THR A 27 -6.64 39.60 17.23
N ASN A 28 -7.57 38.81 16.67
CA ASN A 28 -8.80 38.37 17.35
C ASN A 28 -9.17 36.93 16.94
N PRO A 29 -8.38 35.92 17.35
CA PRO A 29 -8.60 34.52 16.99
C PRO A 29 -9.94 33.96 17.51
N LYS A 30 -10.52 34.55 18.55
CA LYS A 30 -11.85 34.16 19.05
C LYS A 30 -12.95 34.46 18.03
N ARG A 31 -12.92 35.63 17.39
CA ARG A 31 -13.88 35.97 16.32
C ARG A 31 -13.79 34.99 15.15
N VAL A 32 -12.59 34.56 14.79
CA VAL A 32 -12.37 33.56 13.73
C VAL A 32 -13.05 32.24 14.07
N ILE A 33 -12.88 31.78 15.31
CA ILE A 33 -13.56 30.59 15.82
C ILE A 33 -15.08 30.75 15.81
N ASP A 34 -15.60 31.86 16.32
CA ASP A 34 -17.03 32.14 16.35
C ASP A 34 -17.64 32.21 14.94
N ALA A 35 -16.91 32.74 13.95
CA ALA A 35 -17.34 32.75 12.55
C ALA A 35 -17.53 31.33 12.00
N LEU A 36 -16.64 30.39 12.30
CA LEU A 36 -16.80 28.99 11.85
C LEU A 36 -18.02 28.29 12.48
N THR A 37 -18.50 28.75 13.64
CA THR A 37 -19.74 28.21 14.24
C THR A 37 -21.00 28.58 13.48
N LEU A 38 -20.90 29.53 12.54
CA LEU A 38 -21.97 29.88 11.60
C LEU A 38 -22.08 28.90 10.43
N GLY A 39 -21.24 27.87 10.34
CA GLY A 39 -21.28 26.86 9.27
C GLY A 39 -22.62 26.11 9.18
N PRO A 40 -22.88 25.42 8.05
CA PRO A 40 -24.16 24.80 7.75
C PRO A 40 -24.32 23.54 8.59
N THR A 41 -24.97 23.72 9.72
CA THR A 41 -25.57 22.64 10.51
C THR A 41 -26.95 22.32 9.94
N GLN A 42 -27.47 21.11 10.18
CA GLN A 42 -28.78 20.67 9.68
C GLN A 42 -29.94 21.63 10.07
N GLU A 43 -29.77 22.45 11.10
CA GLU A 43 -30.78 23.38 11.63
C GLU A 43 -30.71 24.80 11.03
N MET A 44 -30.00 24.98 9.91
CA MET A 44 -29.58 26.31 9.47
C MET A 44 -30.73 27.28 9.13
N ARG A 45 -30.64 28.48 9.70
CA ARG A 45 -31.28 29.71 9.19
C ARG A 45 -30.20 30.55 8.52
N ILE A 46 -30.38 30.88 7.24
CA ILE A 46 -29.46 31.68 6.42
C ILE A 46 -29.19 33.06 7.06
N ASP A 47 -30.11 33.56 7.89
CA ASP A 47 -30.07 34.88 8.50
C ASP A 47 -29.34 34.92 9.87
N ARG A 48 -28.57 33.89 10.24
CA ARG A 48 -27.80 33.92 11.48
C ARG A 48 -26.62 34.88 11.36
N ILE A 49 -26.55 35.80 12.31
CA ILE A 49 -25.44 36.74 12.50
C ILE A 49 -24.84 36.45 13.88
N ASN A 50 -23.51 36.29 13.98
CA ASN A 50 -22.86 36.12 15.28
C ASN A 50 -22.72 37.47 16.03
N GLN A 51 -22.19 37.42 17.25
CA GLN A 51 -21.97 38.63 18.07
C GLN A 51 -21.02 39.68 17.44
N TRP A 52 -20.29 39.33 16.39
CA TRP A 52 -19.33 40.19 15.69
C TRP A 52 -19.89 40.79 14.40
N GLY A 53 -21.15 40.49 14.07
CA GLY A 53 -21.76 40.88 12.80
C GLY A 53 -21.38 39.99 11.63
N ASP A 54 -20.65 38.89 11.85
CA ASP A 54 -20.29 37.96 10.77
C ASP A 54 -21.49 37.10 10.39
N THR A 55 -21.52 36.70 9.12
CA THR A 55 -22.56 35.90 8.50
C THR A 55 -21.99 34.59 7.96
N PHE A 56 -22.84 33.73 7.40
CA PHE A 56 -22.35 32.51 6.74
C PHE A 56 -21.35 32.79 5.59
N ALA A 57 -21.49 33.92 4.88
CA ALA A 57 -20.58 34.30 3.79
C ALA A 57 -19.13 34.51 4.26
N ASP A 58 -18.93 34.73 5.56
CA ASP A 58 -17.61 34.92 6.16
C ASP A 58 -16.87 33.60 6.45
N VAL A 59 -17.57 32.45 6.47
CA VAL A 59 -16.99 31.13 6.82
C VAL A 59 -15.91 30.70 5.82
N GLY A 60 -16.18 30.81 4.53
CA GLY A 60 -15.25 30.40 3.47
C GLY A 60 -13.93 31.20 3.48
N PRO A 61 -13.97 32.55 3.44
CA PRO A 61 -12.77 33.38 3.62
C PRO A 61 -12.01 33.07 4.92
N ALA A 62 -12.71 32.83 6.03
CA ALA A 62 -12.09 32.45 7.30
C ALA A 62 -11.36 31.10 7.21
N LEU A 63 -11.99 30.07 6.66
CA LEU A 63 -11.37 28.75 6.45
C LEU A 63 -10.11 28.84 5.58
N PHE A 64 -10.15 29.64 4.52
CA PHE A 64 -8.98 29.88 3.66
C PHE A 64 -7.81 30.48 4.46
N ALA A 65 -8.05 31.55 5.22
CA ALA A 65 -7.02 32.16 6.06
C ALA A 65 -6.46 31.19 7.11
N ILE A 66 -7.32 30.37 7.73
CA ILE A 66 -6.90 29.37 8.71
C ILE A 66 -6.06 28.27 8.04
N SER A 67 -6.40 27.82 6.82
CA SER A 67 -5.60 26.82 6.09
C SER A 67 -4.17 27.31 5.86
N GLN A 68 -4.01 28.58 5.46
CA GLN A 68 -2.69 29.19 5.27
C GLN A 68 -1.89 29.26 6.58
N ILE A 69 -2.55 29.57 7.70
CA ILE A 69 -1.92 29.63 9.03
C ILE A 69 -1.55 28.23 9.54
N ALA A 70 -2.43 27.24 9.34
CA ALA A 70 -2.18 25.86 9.67
C ALA A 70 -0.99 25.31 8.88
N ALA A 71 -0.89 25.62 7.59
CA ALA A 71 0.25 25.21 6.77
C ALA A 71 1.57 25.87 7.21
N ALA A 72 1.53 27.09 7.73
CA ALA A 72 2.70 27.81 8.21
C ALA A 72 3.23 27.31 9.58
N GLN A 73 2.42 26.56 10.35
CA GLN A 73 2.81 25.95 11.63
C GLN A 73 3.47 26.95 12.62
N ASN A 74 2.94 28.17 12.69
CA ASN A 74 3.50 29.25 13.50
C ASN A 74 2.73 29.46 14.83
N SER A 75 3.17 30.41 15.66
CA SER A 75 2.54 30.69 16.95
C SER A 75 1.07 31.16 16.88
N VAL A 76 0.60 31.60 15.70
CA VAL A 76 -0.81 31.95 15.49
C VAL A 76 -1.66 30.67 15.43
N TRP A 77 -1.18 29.64 14.73
CA TRP A 77 -1.81 28.31 14.72
C TRP A 77 -1.93 27.76 16.14
N ASP A 78 -0.86 27.83 16.93
CA ASP A 78 -0.87 27.36 18.32
C ASP A 78 -1.96 28.04 19.16
N ARG A 79 -2.17 29.35 18.97
CA ARG A 79 -3.23 30.10 19.67
C ARG A 79 -4.62 29.63 19.23
N LEU A 80 -4.83 29.35 17.94
CA LEU A 80 -6.11 28.82 17.44
C LEU A 80 -6.40 27.43 18.03
N VAL A 81 -5.39 26.55 18.09
CA VAL A 81 -5.51 25.23 18.74
C VAL A 81 -5.84 25.37 20.23
N ARG A 82 -5.20 26.29 20.96
CA ARG A 82 -5.52 26.56 22.37
C ARG A 82 -6.97 27.01 22.57
N LEU A 83 -7.57 27.67 21.58
CA LEU A 83 -8.94 28.14 21.62
C LEU A 83 -9.96 27.11 21.11
N GLY A 84 -9.52 25.91 20.70
CA GLY A 84 -10.40 24.81 20.30
C GLY A 84 -10.77 24.78 18.82
N ILE A 85 -9.95 25.36 17.93
CA ILE A 85 -10.21 25.31 16.49
C ILE A 85 -10.35 23.87 15.96
N THR A 86 -9.63 22.92 16.54
CA THR A 86 -9.64 21.51 16.13
C THR A 86 -11.02 20.88 16.31
N ASP A 87 -11.65 21.08 17.48
CA ASP A 87 -12.99 20.56 17.75
C ASP A 87 -14.03 21.19 16.81
N ILE A 88 -13.87 22.47 16.47
CA ILE A 88 -14.79 23.19 15.56
C ILE A 88 -14.65 22.70 14.12
N LEU A 89 -13.42 22.54 13.63
CA LEU A 89 -13.17 21.99 12.29
C LEU A 89 -13.65 20.55 12.19
N ALA A 90 -13.39 19.73 13.22
CA ALA A 90 -13.86 18.34 13.24
C ALA A 90 -15.39 18.25 13.30
N ARG A 91 -16.05 19.17 14.03
CA ARG A 91 -17.51 19.33 13.98
C ARG A 91 -17.98 19.73 12.59
N GLY A 92 -17.29 20.68 11.95
CA GLY A 92 -17.49 21.02 10.54
C GLY A 92 -17.46 19.77 9.67
N ALA A 93 -16.38 19.00 9.70
CA ALA A 93 -16.29 17.78 8.89
C ALA A 93 -17.42 16.74 9.15
N LYS A 94 -17.98 16.70 10.37
CA LYS A 94 -19.12 15.81 10.73
C LYS A 94 -20.47 16.33 10.25
N GLU A 95 -20.70 17.62 10.38
CA GLU A 95 -22.04 18.23 10.31
C GLU A 95 -22.26 19.08 9.05
N TYR A 96 -21.19 19.45 8.31
CA TYR A 96 -21.30 20.36 7.17
C TYR A 96 -22.22 19.77 6.10
N VAL A 97 -23.35 20.44 5.91
CA VAL A 97 -24.27 20.14 4.81
C VAL A 97 -23.76 20.87 3.55
N PRO A 98 -23.76 20.24 2.36
CA PRO A 98 -23.38 20.91 1.13
C PRO A 98 -24.24 22.16 0.92
N PHE A 99 -23.63 23.34 1.07
CA PHE A 99 -24.21 24.58 0.58
C PHE A 99 -23.51 24.94 -0.72
N MET A 100 -23.84 24.20 -1.78
CA MET A 100 -23.77 24.81 -3.08
C MET A 100 -24.91 25.81 -3.14
N SER A 101 -24.58 27.11 -3.15
CA SER A 101 -25.47 28.09 -3.77
C SER A 101 -25.85 27.48 -5.10
N ARG A 102 -27.11 27.04 -5.25
CA ARG A 102 -27.57 26.43 -6.50
C ARG A 102 -27.08 27.32 -7.62
N LEU A 103 -26.26 26.77 -8.51
CA LEU A 103 -25.78 27.52 -9.65
C LEU A 103 -27.02 28.16 -10.28
N PRO A 104 -26.98 29.47 -10.62
CA PRO A 104 -28.11 30.12 -11.26
C PRO A 104 -28.64 29.21 -12.36
N ALA A 105 -29.95 28.91 -12.34
CA ALA A 105 -30.57 28.00 -13.31
C ALA A 105 -30.40 28.47 -14.77
N SER A 106 -29.97 29.73 -14.95
CA SER A 106 -29.58 30.34 -16.22
C SER A 106 -28.24 29.85 -16.80
N HIS A 107 -27.43 29.07 -16.07
CA HIS A 107 -26.20 28.50 -16.64
C HIS A 107 -26.52 27.37 -17.62
N PRO A 108 -25.78 27.25 -18.75
CA PRO A 108 -25.89 26.11 -19.65
C PRO A 108 -25.72 24.77 -18.93
N GLU A 109 -26.46 23.73 -19.35
CA GLU A 109 -26.43 22.39 -18.74
C GLU A 109 -25.01 21.80 -18.70
N GLU A 110 -24.25 21.95 -19.78
CA GLU A 110 -22.83 21.52 -19.86
C GLU A 110 -21.96 22.17 -18.79
N LEU A 111 -22.17 23.46 -18.51
CA LEU A 111 -21.44 24.18 -17.46
C LEU A 111 -21.89 23.74 -16.08
N GLN A 112 -23.18 23.47 -15.86
CA GLN A 112 -23.67 22.94 -14.60
C GLN A 112 -23.09 21.55 -14.32
N GLU A 113 -23.02 20.70 -15.36
CA GLU A 113 -22.41 19.38 -15.25
C GLU A 113 -20.92 19.48 -14.93
N GLN A 114 -20.17 20.31 -15.68
CA GLN A 114 -18.75 20.54 -15.42
C GLN A 114 -18.52 21.04 -13.99
N LEU A 115 -19.27 22.04 -13.55
CA LEU A 115 -19.14 22.57 -12.19
C LEU A 115 -19.51 21.52 -11.14
N SER A 116 -20.52 20.69 -11.38
CA SER A 116 -20.88 19.60 -10.46
C SER A 116 -19.82 18.49 -10.34
N ARG A 117 -18.96 18.35 -11.37
CA ARG A 117 -17.80 17.45 -11.35
C ARG A 117 -16.63 18.03 -10.58
N ASP A 118 -16.47 19.35 -10.59
CA ASP A 118 -15.34 20.04 -9.93
C ASP A 118 -15.64 20.52 -8.50
N VAL A 119 -16.88 20.35 -8.03
CA VAL A 119 -17.26 20.76 -6.67
C VAL A 119 -16.70 19.79 -5.64
N PRO A 120 -15.88 20.26 -4.68
CA PRO A 120 -15.42 19.43 -3.58
C PRO A 120 -16.58 19.08 -2.64
N ALA A 121 -16.44 17.97 -1.94
CA ALA A 121 -17.32 17.53 -0.88
C ALA A 121 -17.43 18.59 0.23
N ALA A 122 -18.60 18.67 0.85
CA ALA A 122 -18.90 19.64 1.90
C ALA A 122 -17.91 19.63 3.07
N TYR A 123 -17.41 18.45 3.43
CA TYR A 123 -16.44 18.26 4.52
C TYR A 123 -14.99 18.52 4.10
N TYR A 124 -14.70 18.73 2.81
CA TYR A 124 -13.32 18.90 2.34
C TYR A 124 -12.62 20.12 2.95
N PRO A 125 -13.19 21.34 2.95
CA PRO A 125 -12.50 22.51 3.50
C PRO A 125 -12.06 22.36 4.97
N PRO A 126 -12.92 21.91 5.92
CA PRO A 126 -12.47 21.70 7.29
C PRO A 126 -11.44 20.56 7.41
N LEU A 127 -11.57 19.47 6.63
CA LEU A 127 -10.58 18.40 6.62
C LEU A 127 -9.22 18.86 6.05
N ASP A 128 -9.20 19.74 5.04
CA ASP A 128 -7.95 20.28 4.47
C ASP A 128 -7.19 21.12 5.50
N VAL A 129 -7.91 21.94 6.28
CA VAL A 129 -7.31 22.68 7.39
C VAL A 129 -6.77 21.73 8.46
N LEU A 130 -7.53 20.68 8.82
CA LEU A 130 -7.05 19.68 9.79
C LEU A 130 -5.82 18.93 9.26
N CYS A 131 -5.81 18.55 7.98
CA CYS A 131 -4.68 17.92 7.34
C CYS A 131 -3.45 18.84 7.31
N SER A 132 -3.64 20.13 7.03
CA SER A 132 -2.56 21.11 7.11
C SER A 132 -2.06 21.30 8.54
N GLY A 133 -2.93 21.16 9.55
CA GLY A 133 -2.60 21.20 10.96
C GLY A 133 -1.65 20.09 11.43
N VAL A 134 -1.74 18.89 10.84
CA VAL A 134 -0.83 17.77 11.20
C VAL A 134 0.54 17.85 10.50
N LYS A 135 0.73 18.72 9.50
CA LYS A 135 1.99 18.79 8.72
C LYS A 135 3.20 19.10 9.59
N GLY A 136 3.02 19.78 10.73
CA GLY A 136 4.07 20.05 11.71
C GLY A 136 4.49 18.86 12.57
N PHE A 137 3.81 17.70 12.46
CA PHE A 137 4.18 16.50 13.21
C PHE A 137 5.23 15.70 12.44
N SER A 138 6.38 15.48 13.08
CA SER A 138 7.40 14.54 12.62
C SER A 138 7.14 13.16 13.20
N ILE A 139 7.39 12.11 12.41
CA ILE A 139 7.12 10.70 12.74
C ILE A 139 7.97 10.20 13.94
N GLU A 140 8.98 10.95 14.35
CA GLU A 140 9.93 10.56 15.41
C GLU A 140 10.03 11.57 16.56
N CYS A 141 9.29 12.67 16.48
CA CYS A 141 9.34 13.70 17.50
C CYS A 141 8.13 13.60 18.43
N THR A 142 8.39 13.56 19.73
CA THR A 142 7.32 13.70 20.73
C THR A 142 6.55 15.00 20.45
N PRO A 143 5.21 14.95 20.29
CA PRO A 143 4.43 16.14 19.99
C PRO A 143 4.59 17.19 21.09
N SER A 144 4.60 18.47 20.71
CA SER A 144 4.58 19.59 21.66
C SER A 144 3.32 19.54 22.54
N VAL A 145 3.25 20.35 23.61
CA VAL A 145 2.01 20.46 24.42
C VAL A 145 0.79 20.79 23.55
N ILE A 146 0.98 21.64 22.55
CA ILE A 146 -0.07 22.00 21.59
C ILE A 146 -0.35 20.86 20.61
N GLY A 147 0.68 20.19 20.10
CA GLY A 147 0.50 19.01 19.25
C GLY A 147 -0.27 17.90 19.97
N ARG A 148 0.03 17.63 21.24
CA ARG A 148 -0.72 16.65 22.05
C ARG A 148 -2.17 17.05 22.22
N ARG A 149 -2.46 18.32 22.52
CA ARG A 149 -3.83 18.81 22.60
C ARG A 149 -4.56 18.63 21.26
N TYR A 150 -3.93 19.01 20.17
CA TYR A 150 -4.47 18.85 18.82
C TYR A 150 -4.83 17.39 18.51
N ILE A 151 -3.91 16.45 18.80
CA ILE A 151 -4.13 15.01 18.62
C ILE A 151 -5.29 14.52 19.49
N GLN A 152 -5.36 14.93 20.77
CA GLN A 152 -6.43 14.53 21.67
C GLN A 152 -7.80 15.05 21.22
N ASP A 153 -7.87 16.29 20.74
CA ASP A 153 -9.10 16.87 20.18
C ASP A 153 -9.53 16.09 18.91
N LEU A 154 -8.60 15.71 18.04
CA LEU A 154 -8.88 14.83 16.90
C LEU A 154 -9.37 13.44 17.34
N LYS A 155 -8.72 12.80 18.31
CA LYS A 155 -9.11 11.49 18.84
C LYS A 155 -10.58 11.46 19.29
N ARG A 156 -11.03 12.50 19.99
CA ARG A 156 -12.43 12.63 20.45
C ARG A 156 -13.45 12.71 19.32
N ASN A 157 -13.05 13.24 18.16
CA ASN A 157 -13.97 13.48 17.04
C ASN A 157 -13.78 12.51 15.87
N TRP A 158 -12.71 11.70 15.87
CA TRP A 158 -12.27 10.93 14.71
C TRP A 158 -13.33 9.98 14.17
N SER A 159 -13.85 9.09 15.01
CA SER A 159 -14.85 8.10 14.58
C SER A 159 -16.13 8.75 14.05
N GLY A 160 -16.53 9.91 14.61
CA GLY A 160 -17.66 10.68 14.08
C GLY A 160 -17.40 11.24 12.68
N MET A 161 -16.19 11.73 12.41
CA MET A 161 -15.82 12.15 11.04
C MET A 161 -15.83 10.95 10.09
N MET A 162 -15.25 9.81 10.50
CA MET A 162 -15.23 8.62 9.65
C MET A 162 -16.62 8.07 9.36
N GLN A 163 -17.52 8.13 10.34
CA GLN A 163 -18.94 7.80 10.17
C GLN A 163 -19.59 8.71 9.12
N ARG A 164 -19.36 10.02 9.19
CA ARG A 164 -19.88 10.96 8.18
C ARG A 164 -19.37 10.62 6.77
N LEU A 165 -18.07 10.40 6.62
CA LEU A 165 -17.46 10.03 5.33
C LEU A 165 -17.97 8.67 4.84
N TRP A 166 -18.29 7.75 5.76
CA TRP A 166 -18.87 6.46 5.43
C TRP A 166 -20.29 6.57 4.89
N ASP A 167 -21.17 7.21 5.65
CA ASP A 167 -22.60 7.30 5.36
C ASP A 167 -22.90 8.20 4.16
N ASP A 168 -22.11 9.26 3.98
CA ASP A 168 -22.25 10.20 2.88
C ASP A 168 -20.88 10.52 2.28
N PRO A 169 -20.40 9.66 1.36
CA PRO A 169 -19.12 9.89 0.72
C PRO A 169 -19.15 11.09 -0.24
N ASP A 170 -20.31 11.70 -0.51
CA ASP A 170 -20.45 12.86 -1.41
C ASP A 170 -19.72 12.59 -2.75
N ASN A 171 -18.94 13.55 -3.25
CA ASN A 171 -18.18 13.40 -4.48
C ASN A 171 -16.86 12.61 -4.36
N THR A 172 -16.44 12.17 -3.16
CA THR A 172 -15.10 11.55 -2.99
C THR A 172 -14.91 10.23 -3.74
N LEU A 173 -15.98 9.57 -4.18
CA LEU A 173 -15.91 8.34 -4.98
C LEU A 173 -15.89 8.60 -6.49
N LYS A 174 -16.05 9.86 -6.92
CA LYS A 174 -15.95 10.27 -8.32
C LYS A 174 -14.48 10.34 -8.75
N GLU A 175 -14.27 10.18 -10.04
CA GLU A 175 -12.94 10.27 -10.66
C GLU A 175 -12.47 11.72 -10.76
N GLY A 176 -11.15 11.91 -10.84
CA GLY A 176 -10.54 13.20 -11.14
C GLY A 176 -9.77 13.84 -9.99
N SER A 177 -8.96 14.83 -10.34
CA SER A 177 -7.94 15.41 -9.45
C SER A 177 -8.49 16.14 -8.22
N VAL A 178 -9.70 16.71 -8.29
CA VAL A 178 -10.36 17.33 -7.14
C VAL A 178 -10.62 16.27 -6.09
N HIS A 179 -11.31 15.19 -6.46
CA HIS A 179 -11.70 14.10 -5.55
C HIS A 179 -10.51 13.27 -5.07
N ALA A 180 -9.46 13.15 -5.88
CA ALA A 180 -8.20 12.56 -5.43
C ALA A 180 -7.61 13.30 -4.22
N ARG A 181 -7.63 14.65 -4.21
CA ARG A 181 -7.15 15.42 -3.04
C ARG A 181 -7.95 15.09 -1.79
N GLU A 182 -9.27 14.96 -1.92
CA GLU A 182 -10.18 14.67 -0.81
C GLU A 182 -9.87 13.29 -0.21
N ARG A 183 -9.73 12.27 -1.07
CA ARG A 183 -9.36 10.92 -0.67
C ARG A 183 -7.98 10.86 -0.01
N ALA A 184 -7.06 11.75 -0.40
CA ALA A 184 -5.72 11.81 0.15
C ALA A 184 -5.63 12.46 1.55
N LEU A 185 -6.64 13.23 2.00
CA LEU A 185 -6.56 13.94 3.28
C LEU A 185 -6.47 12.98 4.48
N ILE A 186 -7.38 12.01 4.55
CA ILE A 186 -7.43 11.05 5.67
C ILE A 186 -6.15 10.22 5.80
N PRO A 187 -5.61 9.59 4.75
CA PRO A 187 -4.38 8.84 4.88
C PRO A 187 -3.16 9.73 5.21
N GLN A 188 -3.08 10.95 4.66
CA GLN A 188 -2.03 11.91 5.03
C GLN A 188 -2.08 12.32 6.50
N MET A 189 -3.28 12.50 7.04
CA MET A 189 -3.49 12.77 8.45
C MET A 189 -3.05 11.58 9.29
N LEU A 190 -3.56 10.39 8.98
CA LEU A 190 -3.32 9.19 9.78
C LEU A 190 -1.85 8.82 9.87
N VAL A 191 -1.11 8.80 8.75
CA VAL A 191 0.33 8.47 8.77
C VAL A 191 1.10 9.35 9.76
N ARG A 192 0.79 10.65 9.80
CA ARG A 192 1.43 11.59 10.74
C ARG A 192 0.94 11.40 12.17
N LEU A 193 -0.36 11.18 12.36
CA LEU A 193 -0.95 10.99 13.69
C LEU A 193 -0.45 9.72 14.36
N ILE A 194 -0.38 8.60 13.65
CA ILE A 194 0.12 7.33 14.21
C ILE A 194 1.63 7.36 14.43
N GLY A 195 2.41 8.06 13.59
CA GLY A 195 3.84 8.26 13.82
C GLY A 195 4.11 9.12 15.05
N ALA A 196 3.35 10.21 15.21
CA ALA A 196 3.51 11.13 16.33
C ALA A 196 2.92 10.61 17.67
N ASP A 197 1.86 9.80 17.60
CA ASP A 197 1.21 9.17 18.75
C ASP A 197 0.62 7.79 18.34
N PRO A 198 1.38 6.69 18.51
CA PRO A 198 0.94 5.35 18.13
C PRO A 198 -0.35 4.89 18.81
N THR A 199 -0.69 5.46 19.97
CA THR A 199 -1.95 5.13 20.67
C THR A 199 -3.19 5.58 19.89
N PHE A 200 -3.04 6.40 18.84
CA PHE A 200 -4.10 6.68 17.88
C PHE A 200 -4.62 5.40 17.20
N LEU A 201 -3.77 4.37 17.04
CA LEU A 201 -4.20 3.06 16.52
C LEU A 201 -5.29 2.40 17.35
N SER A 202 -5.40 2.68 18.66
CA SER A 202 -6.47 2.14 19.50
C SER A 202 -7.88 2.52 19.01
N ILE A 203 -8.02 3.68 18.35
CA ILE A 203 -9.28 4.08 17.71
C ILE A 203 -9.53 3.24 16.48
N LEU A 204 -8.51 3.08 15.63
CA LEU A 204 -8.60 2.30 14.40
C LEU A 204 -8.82 0.81 14.68
N ASP A 205 -8.34 0.31 15.81
CA ASP A 205 -8.51 -1.09 16.20
C ASP A 205 -9.90 -1.37 16.77
N SER A 206 -10.66 -0.34 17.18
CA SER A 206 -12.05 -0.49 17.61
C SER A 206 -12.91 -1.11 16.51
N GLU A 207 -13.76 -2.08 16.85
CA GLU A 207 -14.62 -2.76 15.88
C GLU A 207 -15.62 -1.79 15.23
N SER A 208 -16.11 -0.81 15.98
CA SER A 208 -17.12 0.15 15.52
C SER A 208 -16.57 1.31 14.68
N ASP A 209 -15.25 1.50 14.68
CA ASP A 209 -14.66 2.59 13.92
C ASP A 209 -14.76 2.31 12.41
N LEU A 210 -14.75 3.35 11.57
CA LEU A 210 -14.89 3.22 10.11
C LEU A 210 -13.68 3.69 9.32
N THR A 211 -12.57 4.00 9.97
CA THR A 211 -11.34 4.45 9.31
C THR A 211 -10.82 3.47 8.26
N ILE A 212 -10.63 2.19 8.63
CA ILE A 212 -10.11 1.16 7.71
C ILE A 212 -11.05 0.95 6.51
N PRO A 213 -12.37 0.77 6.71
CA PRO A 213 -13.33 0.71 5.60
C PRO A 213 -13.32 1.96 4.71
N VAL A 214 -13.27 3.17 5.28
CA VAL A 214 -13.23 4.42 4.51
C VAL A 214 -11.98 4.48 3.64
N VAL A 215 -10.80 4.20 4.21
CA VAL A 215 -9.52 4.20 3.47
C VAL A 215 -9.49 3.12 2.40
N ALA A 216 -9.97 1.91 2.69
CA ALA A 216 -10.04 0.83 1.70
C ALA A 216 -11.00 1.16 0.55
N ARG A 217 -12.14 1.81 0.86
CA ARG A 217 -13.08 2.29 -0.16
C ARG A 217 -12.47 3.39 -1.02
N PHE A 218 -11.77 4.35 -0.41
CA PHE A 218 -11.02 5.36 -1.16
C PHE A 218 -9.95 4.72 -2.04
N PHE A 219 -9.22 3.74 -1.52
CA PHE A 219 -8.22 3.01 -2.30
C PHE A 219 -8.84 2.37 -3.53
N VAL A 220 -9.94 1.63 -3.45
CA VAL A 220 -10.55 0.98 -4.65
C VAL A 220 -11.25 1.95 -5.62
N HIS A 221 -11.41 3.22 -5.23
CA HIS A 221 -11.97 4.30 -6.05
C HIS A 221 -10.91 5.32 -6.49
N ALA A 222 -9.64 5.10 -6.15
CA ALA A 222 -8.57 5.98 -6.55
C ALA A 222 -8.33 5.86 -8.07
N THR A 223 -8.15 6.99 -8.74
CA THR A 223 -7.94 7.07 -10.19
C THR A 223 -6.70 7.87 -10.57
N GLU A 224 -5.98 8.41 -9.60
CA GLU A 224 -4.88 9.36 -9.82
C GLU A 224 -3.62 8.91 -9.09
N ALA A 225 -2.45 9.31 -9.58
CA ALA A 225 -1.19 9.12 -8.84
C ALA A 225 -1.12 10.01 -7.57
N LEU A 226 -1.99 11.01 -7.45
CA LEU A 226 -2.00 11.94 -6.32
C LEU A 226 -2.43 11.28 -5.00
N ASP A 227 -3.36 10.33 -5.05
CA ASP A 227 -3.97 9.71 -3.87
C ASP A 227 -3.63 8.22 -3.73
N THR A 228 -3.48 7.50 -4.84
CA THR A 228 -3.22 6.05 -4.84
C THR A 228 -2.01 5.65 -3.99
N PRO A 229 -0.80 6.25 -4.14
CA PRO A 229 0.37 5.85 -3.37
C PRO A 229 0.23 6.15 -1.88
N ILE A 230 -0.47 7.24 -1.53
CA ILE A 230 -0.69 7.66 -0.13
C ILE A 230 -1.67 6.70 0.56
N LEU A 231 -2.76 6.35 -0.11
CA LEU A 231 -3.72 5.36 0.37
C LEU A 231 -3.06 3.99 0.55
N ALA A 232 -2.30 3.55 -0.45
CA ALA A 232 -1.56 2.30 -0.40
C ALA A 232 -0.51 2.28 0.71
N SER A 233 0.26 3.36 0.87
CA SER A 233 1.27 3.50 1.91
C SER A 233 0.65 3.37 3.31
N LEU A 234 -0.47 4.05 3.57
CA LEU A 234 -1.16 3.88 4.86
C LEU A 234 -1.63 2.43 5.04
N LEU A 235 -2.28 1.85 4.04
CA LEU A 235 -2.77 0.47 4.14
C LEU A 235 -1.63 -0.52 4.36
N ALA A 236 -0.47 -0.33 3.72
CA ALA A 236 0.75 -1.09 3.95
C ALA A 236 1.24 -0.94 5.40
N GLN A 237 1.32 0.28 5.93
CA GLN A 237 1.70 0.50 7.35
C GLN A 237 0.73 -0.17 8.33
N LEU A 238 -0.55 -0.24 7.97
CA LEU A 238 -1.56 -0.91 8.79
C LEU A 238 -1.49 -2.44 8.68
N THR A 239 -1.04 -3.02 7.55
CA THR A 239 -0.88 -4.47 7.32
C THR A 239 0.48 -5.03 7.78
N GLU A 240 1.54 -4.23 7.68
CA GLU A 240 2.90 -4.56 8.06
C GLU A 240 3.62 -3.24 8.38
N PRO A 241 3.59 -2.80 9.66
CA PRO A 241 4.22 -1.55 10.06
C PRO A 241 5.71 -1.60 9.74
N SER A 242 6.23 -0.54 9.15
CA SER A 242 7.67 -0.38 8.88
C SER A 242 8.30 0.77 9.66
N PHE A 243 7.50 1.52 10.43
CA PHE A 243 8.02 2.51 11.37
C PHE A 243 8.30 1.81 12.70
N GLU A 244 9.52 1.96 13.22
CA GLU A 244 9.96 1.33 14.47
C GLU A 244 8.98 1.58 15.62
N ILE A 245 8.49 2.82 15.74
CA ILE A 245 7.52 3.21 16.79
C ILE A 245 6.18 2.46 16.67
N LEU A 246 5.73 2.16 15.44
CA LEU A 246 4.50 1.41 15.21
C LEU A 246 4.73 -0.09 15.41
N GLU A 247 5.87 -0.61 14.99
CA GLU A 247 6.28 -1.99 15.25
C GLU A 247 6.33 -2.26 16.76
N GLU A 248 6.96 -1.35 17.53
CA GLU A 248 7.03 -1.45 18.99
C GLU A 248 5.64 -1.43 19.63
N TYR A 249 4.77 -0.50 19.21
CA TYR A 249 3.38 -0.46 19.68
C TYR A 249 2.63 -1.77 19.37
N ARG A 250 2.81 -2.34 18.17
CA ARG A 250 2.13 -3.58 17.75
C ARG A 250 2.64 -4.83 18.46
N LYS A 251 3.82 -4.82 19.07
CA LYS A 251 4.29 -5.92 19.95
C LYS A 251 3.38 -6.09 21.18
N THR A 252 2.83 -5.00 21.70
CA THR A 252 1.95 -5.01 22.88
C THR A 252 0.46 -4.86 22.54
N ASN A 253 0.15 -4.29 21.37
CA ASN A 253 -1.20 -4.09 20.87
C ASN A 253 -1.36 -4.77 19.49
N PRO A 254 -1.43 -6.11 19.45
CA PRO A 254 -1.52 -6.83 18.20
C PRO A 254 -2.75 -6.40 17.41
N ARG A 255 -2.67 -6.49 16.08
CA ARG A 255 -3.78 -6.17 15.18
C ARG A 255 -5.02 -6.99 15.56
N PRO A 256 -6.22 -6.38 15.56
CA PRO A 256 -7.43 -7.10 15.86
C PRO A 256 -7.80 -8.12 14.77
N PRO A 257 -8.47 -9.24 15.11
CA PRO A 257 -8.82 -10.30 14.16
C PRO A 257 -9.89 -9.90 13.12
N TRP A 258 -10.56 -8.75 13.28
CA TRP A 258 -11.52 -8.20 12.32
C TRP A 258 -10.90 -7.24 11.30
N PHE A 259 -9.57 -7.09 11.29
CA PHE A 259 -8.88 -6.13 10.42
C PHE A 259 -9.14 -6.40 8.92
N LEU A 260 -8.94 -7.63 8.44
CA LEU A 260 -9.21 -7.94 7.03
C LEU A 260 -10.68 -7.77 6.66
N ARG A 261 -11.60 -8.15 7.56
CA ARG A 261 -13.04 -7.95 7.38
C ARG A 261 -13.37 -6.46 7.17
N ARG A 262 -12.69 -5.56 7.88
CA ARG A 262 -12.87 -4.11 7.74
C ARG A 262 -12.27 -3.57 6.43
N ILE A 263 -11.14 -4.09 5.96
CA ILE A 263 -10.65 -3.78 4.60
C ILE A 263 -11.70 -4.20 3.56
N LEU A 264 -12.24 -5.42 3.69
CA LEU A 264 -13.24 -5.95 2.77
C LEU A 264 -14.58 -5.20 2.81
N LEU A 265 -14.97 -4.69 3.97
CA LEU A 265 -16.15 -3.84 4.10
C LEU A 265 -16.03 -2.59 3.20
N GLY A 266 -14.86 -1.94 3.20
CA GLY A 266 -14.58 -0.80 2.32
C GLY A 266 -14.44 -1.17 0.85
N ALA A 267 -13.71 -2.26 0.57
CA ALA A 267 -13.46 -2.73 -0.79
C ALA A 267 -14.66 -3.44 -1.44
N SER A 268 -15.75 -3.69 -0.69
CA SER A 268 -16.94 -4.46 -1.08
C SER A 268 -16.72 -5.95 -1.37
N SER A 269 -15.59 -6.35 -1.94
CA SER A 269 -15.24 -7.75 -2.19
C SER A 269 -13.72 -7.98 -2.35
N PRO A 270 -13.22 -9.20 -2.13
CA PRO A 270 -11.82 -9.54 -2.44
C PRO A 270 -11.44 -9.29 -3.90
N HIS A 271 -12.33 -9.60 -4.84
CA HIS A 271 -12.07 -9.43 -6.28
C HIS A 271 -11.84 -7.96 -6.64
N ARG A 272 -12.67 -7.05 -6.12
CA ARG A 272 -12.55 -5.62 -6.37
C ARG A 272 -11.24 -5.06 -5.80
N LEU A 273 -10.85 -5.49 -4.60
CA LEU A 273 -9.57 -5.08 -4.01
C LEU A 273 -8.36 -5.55 -4.83
N LEU A 274 -8.35 -6.83 -5.22
CA LEU A 274 -7.28 -7.39 -6.06
C LEU A 274 -7.23 -6.74 -7.44
N SER A 275 -8.38 -6.41 -8.02
CA SER A 275 -8.48 -5.71 -9.30
C SER A 275 -7.93 -4.28 -9.20
N ALA A 276 -8.21 -3.57 -8.10
CA ALA A 276 -7.65 -2.25 -7.85
C ALA A 276 -6.12 -2.32 -7.75
N CYS A 277 -5.57 -3.23 -6.93
CA CYS A 277 -4.11 -3.44 -6.85
C CYS A 277 -3.50 -3.75 -8.22
N ALA A 278 -4.09 -4.66 -9.01
CA ALA A 278 -3.61 -5.01 -10.35
C ALA A 278 -3.56 -3.78 -11.26
N SER A 279 -4.69 -3.04 -11.34
CA SER A 279 -4.78 -1.84 -12.16
C SER A 279 -3.73 -0.79 -11.78
N TYR A 280 -3.45 -0.63 -10.49
CA TYR A 280 -2.55 0.40 -9.99
C TYR A 280 -1.08 0.07 -10.26
N LEU A 281 -0.71 -1.20 -10.13
CA LEU A 281 0.61 -1.69 -10.54
C LEU A 281 0.85 -1.52 -12.05
N ASP A 282 -0.20 -1.56 -12.87
CA ASP A 282 -0.10 -1.43 -14.33
C ASP A 282 -0.04 0.04 -14.80
N PHE A 283 -0.66 0.99 -14.08
CA PHE A 283 -0.79 2.38 -14.55
C PHE A 283 0.20 3.37 -13.91
N LEU A 284 0.64 3.12 -12.67
CA LEU A 284 1.46 4.08 -11.92
C LEU A 284 2.90 4.16 -12.48
N ALA A 285 3.54 5.31 -12.27
CA ALA A 285 4.97 5.46 -12.55
C ALA A 285 5.80 4.66 -11.54
N GLU A 286 7.03 4.27 -11.90
CA GLU A 286 7.91 3.40 -11.10
C GLU A 286 8.04 3.83 -9.62
N ASN A 287 8.20 5.13 -9.38
CA ASN A 287 8.35 5.70 -8.02
C ASN A 287 7.07 5.60 -7.17
N ASP A 288 5.90 5.47 -7.81
CA ASP A 288 4.59 5.45 -7.15
C ASP A 288 4.04 4.02 -6.97
N ILE A 289 4.67 3.02 -7.61
CA ILE A 289 4.24 1.61 -7.54
C ILE A 289 4.60 0.97 -6.19
N GLU A 290 5.73 1.34 -5.59
CA GLU A 290 6.25 0.68 -4.38
C GLU A 290 5.21 0.57 -3.23
N PRO A 291 4.45 1.62 -2.87
CA PRO A 291 3.45 1.52 -1.81
C PRO A 291 2.31 0.54 -2.13
N VAL A 292 1.89 0.47 -3.40
CA VAL A 292 0.85 -0.47 -3.85
C VAL A 292 1.36 -1.90 -3.77
N PHE A 293 2.61 -2.11 -4.18
CA PHE A 293 3.28 -3.40 -4.05
C PHE A 293 3.40 -3.83 -2.60
N ALA A 294 3.92 -2.96 -1.73
CA ALA A 294 4.04 -3.20 -0.29
C ALA A 294 2.69 -3.57 0.34
N PHE A 295 1.63 -2.84 0.00
CA PHE A 295 0.28 -3.15 0.47
C PHE A 295 -0.19 -4.52 -0.04
N ALA A 296 0.00 -4.85 -1.32
CA ALA A 296 -0.40 -6.12 -1.89
C ALA A 296 0.32 -7.31 -1.22
N MET A 297 1.62 -7.18 -0.95
CA MET A 297 2.40 -8.20 -0.26
C MET A 297 1.97 -8.36 1.21
N GLY A 298 1.83 -7.25 1.94
CA GLY A 298 1.33 -7.27 3.31
C GLY A 298 -0.09 -7.83 3.41
N LEU A 299 -0.93 -7.58 2.41
CA LEU A 299 -2.28 -8.14 2.31
C LEU A 299 -2.25 -9.66 2.16
N CYS A 300 -1.38 -10.22 1.31
CA CYS A 300 -1.17 -11.68 1.22
C CYS A 300 -0.81 -12.29 2.58
N SER A 301 0.13 -11.68 3.30
CA SER A 301 0.52 -12.11 4.65
C SER A 301 -0.61 -12.03 5.68
N VAL A 302 -1.52 -11.05 5.55
CA VAL A 302 -2.71 -10.95 6.42
C VAL A 302 -3.72 -12.03 6.11
N ILE A 303 -4.03 -12.25 4.83
CA ILE A 303 -5.00 -13.24 4.38
C ILE A 303 -4.60 -14.65 4.85
N GLU A 304 -3.31 -14.97 4.80
CA GLU A 304 -2.78 -16.26 5.27
C GLU A 304 -2.92 -16.45 6.78
N ARG A 305 -2.60 -15.41 7.56
CA ARG A 305 -2.69 -15.44 9.02
C ARG A 305 -4.13 -15.53 9.51
N GLU A 306 -5.04 -14.77 8.91
CA GLU A 306 -6.46 -14.74 9.28
C GLU A 306 -7.29 -15.88 8.65
N GLN A 307 -6.69 -16.68 7.75
CA GLN A 307 -7.31 -17.83 7.09
C GLN A 307 -8.66 -17.51 6.41
N HIS A 308 -8.81 -16.32 5.84
CA HIS A 308 -10.06 -15.90 5.19
C HIS A 308 -10.25 -16.64 3.85
N LEU A 309 -10.88 -17.82 3.90
CA LEU A 309 -10.97 -18.77 2.79
C LEU A 309 -11.45 -18.15 1.46
N GLN A 310 -12.51 -17.35 1.48
CA GLN A 310 -13.01 -16.70 0.27
C GLN A 310 -11.96 -15.79 -0.38
N PHE A 311 -11.18 -15.08 0.43
CA PHE A 311 -10.13 -14.20 -0.08
C PHE A 311 -9.00 -15.07 -0.66
N LEU A 312 -8.53 -16.08 0.09
CA LEU A 312 -7.52 -17.03 -0.41
C LEU A 312 -7.92 -17.63 -1.77
N HIS A 313 -9.16 -18.06 -1.95
CA HIS A 313 -9.62 -18.58 -3.23
C HIS A 313 -9.60 -17.52 -4.33
N CYS A 314 -10.04 -16.29 -4.03
CA CYS A 314 -10.01 -15.18 -4.99
C CYS A 314 -8.59 -14.79 -5.38
N SER A 315 -7.67 -14.64 -4.42
CA SER A 315 -6.27 -14.25 -4.69
C SER A 315 -5.55 -15.33 -5.49
N ARG A 316 -5.66 -16.60 -5.10
CA ARG A 316 -5.02 -17.73 -5.80
C ARG A 316 -5.50 -17.89 -7.25
N ARG A 317 -6.70 -17.42 -7.58
CA ARG A 317 -7.30 -17.53 -8.93
C ARG A 317 -7.20 -16.25 -9.77
N SER A 318 -6.75 -15.14 -9.20
CA SER A 318 -6.71 -13.85 -9.90
C SER A 318 -5.48 -13.73 -10.82
N VAL A 319 -5.62 -14.14 -12.09
CA VAL A 319 -4.55 -13.99 -13.09
C VAL A 319 -4.13 -12.52 -13.27
N PRO A 320 -5.03 -11.51 -13.39
CA PRO A 320 -4.61 -10.12 -13.58
C PRO A 320 -3.74 -9.62 -12.43
N PHE A 321 -4.14 -9.91 -11.19
CA PHE A 321 -3.37 -9.52 -10.00
C PHE A 321 -1.95 -10.08 -10.00
N TRP A 322 -1.80 -11.40 -10.20
CA TRP A 322 -0.47 -12.00 -10.23
C TRP A 322 0.35 -11.55 -11.42
N LYS A 323 -0.28 -11.31 -12.58
CA LYS A 323 0.41 -10.79 -13.76
C LYS A 323 1.01 -9.41 -13.49
N SER A 324 0.27 -8.50 -12.87
CA SER A 324 0.77 -7.17 -12.52
C SER A 324 1.89 -7.23 -11.48
N ILE A 325 1.76 -8.10 -10.47
CA ILE A 325 2.82 -8.37 -9.48
C ILE A 325 4.11 -8.87 -10.15
N PHE A 326 4.01 -9.87 -11.03
CA PHE A 326 5.15 -10.47 -11.73
C PHE A 326 5.79 -9.49 -12.73
N THR A 327 4.99 -8.67 -13.39
CA THR A 327 5.46 -7.59 -14.26
C THR A 327 6.29 -6.58 -13.47
N TYR A 328 5.80 -6.11 -12.31
CA TYR A 328 6.56 -5.17 -11.47
C TYR A 328 7.84 -5.79 -10.91
N VAL A 329 7.79 -7.02 -10.40
CA VAL A 329 8.98 -7.72 -9.87
C VAL A 329 10.09 -7.82 -10.92
N SER A 330 9.75 -7.92 -12.21
CA SER A 330 10.72 -7.96 -13.30
C SER A 330 11.57 -6.69 -13.43
N ILE A 331 11.14 -5.57 -12.82
CA ILE A 331 11.86 -4.29 -12.80
C ILE A 331 12.17 -3.76 -11.39
N ALA A 332 11.61 -4.36 -10.33
CA ALA A 332 11.77 -3.92 -8.95
C ALA A 332 13.22 -3.92 -8.40
N SER A 333 13.47 -3.26 -7.26
CA SER A 333 14.76 -3.35 -6.59
C SER A 333 15.07 -4.77 -6.07
N GLU A 334 16.35 -5.04 -5.74
CA GLU A 334 16.76 -6.30 -5.09
C GLU A 334 15.93 -6.60 -3.83
N PHE A 335 15.68 -5.56 -3.01
CA PHE A 335 14.91 -5.68 -1.79
C PHE A 335 13.49 -6.18 -2.06
N TRP A 336 12.77 -5.54 -2.99
CA TRP A 336 11.40 -5.93 -3.32
C TRP A 336 11.32 -7.29 -4.01
N CYS A 337 12.29 -7.63 -4.85
CA CYS A 337 12.39 -8.96 -5.43
C CYS A 337 12.59 -10.04 -4.35
N THR A 338 13.45 -9.77 -3.37
CA THR A 338 13.66 -10.68 -2.24
C THR A 338 12.39 -10.88 -1.42
N GLN A 339 11.72 -9.78 -1.05
CA GLN A 339 10.46 -9.84 -0.30
C GLN A 339 9.37 -10.59 -1.07
N TRP A 340 9.28 -10.39 -2.38
CA TRP A 340 8.36 -11.14 -3.23
C TRP A 340 8.61 -12.65 -3.17
N ILE A 341 9.86 -13.10 -3.33
CA ILE A 341 10.19 -14.53 -3.35
C ILE A 341 9.87 -15.18 -1.98
N ILE A 342 10.11 -14.48 -0.87
CA ILE A 342 9.74 -14.92 0.49
C ILE A 342 8.22 -15.14 0.60
N ASN A 343 7.43 -14.18 0.10
CA ASN A 343 5.98 -14.26 0.13
C ASN A 343 5.44 -15.36 -0.80
N VAL A 344 6.02 -15.53 -2.00
CA VAL A 344 5.70 -16.63 -2.91
C VAL A 344 5.91 -17.97 -2.22
N GLN A 345 7.04 -18.15 -1.54
CA GLN A 345 7.31 -19.38 -0.79
C GLN A 345 6.31 -19.61 0.34
N SER A 346 5.93 -18.55 1.05
CA SER A 346 4.93 -18.62 2.13
C SER A 346 3.56 -19.02 1.59
N CYS A 347 3.11 -18.38 0.52
CA CYS A 347 1.88 -18.71 -0.23
C CYS A 347 1.82 -20.18 -0.62
N VAL A 348 2.86 -20.71 -1.27
CA VAL A 348 2.89 -22.09 -1.74
C VAL A 348 2.93 -23.07 -0.58
N GLN A 349 3.78 -22.83 0.42
CA GLN A 349 3.93 -23.72 1.57
C GLN A 349 2.65 -23.77 2.40
N GLN A 350 2.01 -22.63 2.62
CA GLN A 350 0.74 -22.56 3.33
C GLN A 350 -0.37 -23.25 2.53
N CYS A 351 -0.45 -23.01 1.23
CA CYS A 351 -1.42 -23.69 0.35
C CYS A 351 -1.24 -25.21 0.40
N ALA A 352 0.00 -25.71 0.28
CA ALA A 352 0.30 -27.14 0.34
C ALA A 352 -0.08 -27.77 1.69
N ARG A 353 0.02 -27.02 2.80
CA ARG A 353 -0.29 -27.51 4.16
C ARG A 353 -1.77 -27.46 4.49
N THR A 354 -2.46 -26.36 4.19
CA THR A 354 -3.81 -26.11 4.70
C THR A 354 -4.91 -26.27 3.64
N ALA A 355 -4.55 -26.29 2.36
CA ALA A 355 -5.50 -26.31 1.24
C ALA A 355 -4.86 -26.97 0.01
N ALA A 356 -4.41 -28.22 0.16
CA ALA A 356 -3.65 -28.92 -0.87
C ALA A 356 -4.41 -29.02 -2.22
N ASP A 357 -5.74 -29.06 -2.17
CA ASP A 357 -6.64 -29.01 -3.35
C ASP A 357 -6.58 -27.68 -4.10
N GLN A 358 -6.12 -26.60 -3.45
CA GLN A 358 -5.93 -25.28 -4.05
C GLN A 358 -4.53 -25.07 -4.62
N LEU A 359 -3.60 -26.02 -4.43
CA LEU A 359 -2.23 -25.91 -4.92
C LEU A 359 -2.17 -25.94 -6.45
N GLU A 360 -2.94 -26.82 -7.09
CA GLU A 360 -3.03 -26.86 -8.56
C GLU A 360 -3.58 -25.55 -9.14
N PRO A 361 -4.75 -25.02 -8.70
CA PRO A 361 -5.25 -23.73 -9.18
C PRO A 361 -4.25 -22.58 -9.01
N LEU A 362 -3.56 -22.52 -7.86
CA LEU A 362 -2.56 -21.50 -7.58
C LEU A 362 -1.41 -21.55 -8.58
N ILE A 363 -0.76 -22.72 -8.72
CA ILE A 363 0.37 -22.89 -9.65
C ILE A 363 -0.11 -22.63 -11.09
N SER A 364 -1.29 -23.12 -11.47
CA SER A 364 -1.85 -22.88 -12.81
C SER A 364 -2.01 -21.39 -13.11
N THR A 365 -2.57 -20.63 -12.16
CA THR A 365 -2.73 -19.18 -12.28
C THR A 365 -1.38 -18.49 -12.37
N TRP A 366 -0.40 -18.89 -11.56
CA TRP A 366 0.94 -18.29 -11.58
C TRP A 366 1.69 -18.52 -12.89
N VAL A 367 1.65 -19.74 -13.43
CA VAL A 367 2.26 -20.02 -14.74
C VAL A 367 1.61 -19.14 -15.82
N LYS A 368 0.27 -19.09 -15.87
CA LYS A 368 -0.46 -18.23 -16.83
C LYS A 368 -0.20 -16.73 -16.66
N ALA A 369 0.15 -16.31 -15.44
CA ALA A 369 0.46 -14.92 -15.13
C ALA A 369 1.92 -14.53 -15.45
N GLY A 370 2.78 -15.46 -15.88
CA GLY A 370 4.17 -15.18 -16.22
C GLY A 370 5.15 -15.34 -15.05
N PHE A 371 4.87 -16.24 -14.09
CA PHE A 371 5.73 -16.48 -12.93
C PHE A 371 7.20 -16.75 -13.27
N PHE A 372 7.44 -17.62 -14.27
CA PHE A 372 8.80 -17.99 -14.65
C PHE A 372 9.56 -16.85 -15.33
N ASP A 373 8.88 -15.99 -16.09
CA ASP A 373 9.49 -14.79 -16.67
C ASP A 373 9.93 -13.81 -15.59
N ALA A 374 9.10 -13.64 -14.55
CA ALA A 374 9.46 -12.83 -13.38
C ALA A 374 10.62 -13.42 -12.59
N LEU A 375 10.73 -14.75 -12.48
CA LEU A 375 11.89 -15.40 -11.87
C LEU A 375 13.17 -15.17 -12.70
N ASP A 376 13.11 -15.35 -14.01
CA ASP A 376 14.26 -15.13 -14.92
C ASP A 376 14.80 -13.68 -14.83
N ALA A 377 13.89 -12.71 -14.68
CA ALA A 377 14.25 -11.31 -14.50
C ALA A 377 14.67 -10.98 -13.04
N GLY A 378 14.00 -11.57 -12.06
CA GLY A 378 14.13 -11.29 -10.62
C GLY A 378 15.38 -11.88 -9.98
N ILE A 379 15.59 -13.19 -10.16
CA ILE A 379 16.64 -13.95 -9.48
C ILE A 379 18.04 -13.36 -9.66
N PRO A 380 18.49 -12.92 -10.86
CA PRO A 380 19.83 -12.33 -11.00
C PRO A 380 20.11 -11.16 -10.05
N ARG A 381 19.08 -10.44 -9.58
CA ARG A 381 19.21 -9.29 -8.67
C ARG A 381 19.29 -9.67 -7.20
N CYS A 382 18.83 -10.86 -6.81
CA CYS A 382 18.67 -11.23 -5.40
C CYS A 382 19.28 -12.59 -5.02
N ILE A 383 19.91 -13.28 -5.98
CA ILE A 383 20.52 -14.60 -5.77
C ILE A 383 21.72 -14.59 -4.82
N ASP A 384 22.34 -13.42 -4.63
CA ASP A 384 23.45 -13.26 -3.70
C ASP A 384 23.01 -13.33 -2.25
N ASN A 385 21.73 -13.06 -1.96
CA ASN A 385 21.15 -13.26 -0.65
C ASN A 385 21.25 -14.76 -0.25
N PRO A 386 21.94 -15.09 0.85
CA PRO A 386 22.22 -16.49 1.21
C PRO A 386 20.96 -17.32 1.46
N VAL A 387 19.83 -16.70 1.81
CA VAL A 387 18.56 -17.38 2.06
C VAL A 387 17.84 -17.73 0.74
N MET A 388 18.20 -17.08 -0.37
CA MET A 388 17.45 -17.17 -1.63
C MET A 388 17.43 -18.59 -2.22
N MET A 389 18.57 -19.28 -2.22
CA MET A 389 18.67 -20.66 -2.72
C MET A 389 17.75 -21.62 -1.94
N HIS A 390 17.67 -21.44 -0.63
CA HIS A 390 16.80 -22.26 0.22
C HIS A 390 15.31 -22.01 -0.08
N ILE A 391 14.94 -20.74 -0.25
CA ILE A 391 13.55 -20.35 -0.55
C ILE A 391 13.13 -20.90 -1.93
N LEU A 392 13.98 -20.75 -2.95
CA LEU A 392 13.72 -21.27 -4.29
C LEU A 392 13.59 -22.80 -4.29
N THR A 393 14.45 -23.50 -3.53
CA THR A 393 14.33 -24.96 -3.35
C THR A 393 12.95 -25.34 -2.84
N ARG A 394 12.43 -24.64 -1.83
CA ARG A 394 11.11 -24.93 -1.26
C ARG A 394 9.97 -24.66 -2.25
N ILE A 395 10.08 -23.59 -3.05
CA ILE A 395 9.11 -23.27 -4.10
C ILE A 395 9.08 -24.40 -5.13
N PHE A 396 10.24 -24.75 -5.70
CA PHE A 396 10.32 -25.78 -6.74
C PHE A 396 10.00 -27.19 -6.22
N GLY A 397 10.40 -27.51 -4.99
CA GLY A 397 10.00 -28.76 -4.31
C GLY A 397 8.48 -28.88 -4.15
N SER A 398 7.80 -27.76 -3.87
CA SER A 398 6.34 -27.74 -3.82
C SER A 398 5.69 -27.89 -5.20
N PHE A 399 6.31 -27.33 -6.25
CA PHE A 399 5.85 -27.54 -7.64
C PHE A 399 6.04 -28.99 -8.05
N LEU A 400 7.18 -29.62 -7.72
CA LEU A 400 7.44 -31.03 -7.92
C LEU A 400 6.37 -31.92 -7.27
N SER A 401 6.07 -31.68 -5.99
CA SER A 401 5.02 -32.41 -5.28
C SER A 401 3.64 -32.22 -5.92
N ALA A 402 3.36 -31.04 -6.48
CA ALA A 402 2.10 -30.75 -7.16
C ALA A 402 1.99 -31.49 -8.51
N ILE A 403 3.05 -31.49 -9.33
CA ILE A 403 2.99 -32.16 -10.64
C ILE A 403 2.88 -33.68 -10.54
N GLU A 404 3.38 -34.28 -9.44
CA GLU A 404 3.20 -35.71 -9.15
C GLU A 404 1.73 -36.08 -8.93
N LYS A 405 0.93 -35.14 -8.43
CA LYS A 405 -0.49 -35.33 -8.13
C LYS A 405 -1.40 -34.85 -9.26
N HIS A 406 -0.95 -33.87 -10.04
CA HIS A 406 -1.78 -33.14 -11.01
C HIS A 406 -1.13 -33.11 -12.40
N GLN A 407 -1.53 -34.06 -13.26
CA GLN A 407 -0.97 -34.21 -14.62
C GLN A 407 -1.20 -32.98 -15.53
N SER A 408 -2.26 -32.20 -15.26
CA SER A 408 -2.54 -30.92 -15.91
C SER A 408 -1.38 -29.92 -15.77
N LEU A 409 -0.73 -29.89 -14.60
CA LEU A 409 0.41 -29.02 -14.33
C LEU A 409 1.67 -29.46 -15.11
N VAL A 410 1.85 -30.76 -15.35
CA VAL A 410 2.99 -31.26 -16.15
C VAL A 410 2.98 -30.64 -17.55
N VAL A 411 1.81 -30.61 -18.20
CA VAL A 411 1.64 -30.04 -19.53
C VAL A 411 1.80 -28.52 -19.51
N LEU A 412 1.29 -27.87 -18.47
CA LEU A 412 1.36 -26.42 -18.34
C LEU A 412 2.78 -25.93 -18.07
N ILE A 413 3.45 -26.49 -17.06
CA ILE A 413 4.82 -26.16 -16.68
C ILE A 413 5.82 -26.62 -17.75
N GLY A 414 5.55 -27.73 -18.45
CA GLY A 414 6.42 -28.19 -19.53
C GLY A 414 6.56 -27.21 -20.70
N LYS A 415 5.61 -26.29 -20.89
CA LYS A 415 5.72 -25.21 -21.87
C LYS A 415 6.70 -24.12 -21.45
N GLU A 416 6.95 -24.02 -20.15
CA GLU A 416 7.84 -23.01 -19.58
C GLU A 416 9.30 -23.45 -19.65
N PHE A 417 9.59 -24.72 -19.96
CA PHE A 417 10.95 -25.26 -20.01
C PHE A 417 11.39 -25.61 -21.45
N PRO A 418 12.70 -25.51 -21.77
CA PRO A 418 13.81 -25.20 -20.86
C PRO A 418 13.96 -23.69 -20.53
N ARG A 419 14.55 -23.38 -19.37
CA ARG A 419 14.86 -22.02 -18.88
C ARG A 419 16.38 -21.88 -18.66
N PRO A 420 17.18 -21.78 -19.74
CA PRO A 420 18.64 -21.88 -19.65
C PRO A 420 19.26 -20.77 -18.80
N ARG A 421 18.69 -19.56 -18.81
CA ARG A 421 19.17 -18.43 -17.99
C ARG A 421 19.01 -18.70 -16.50
N LEU A 422 17.81 -19.06 -16.05
CA LEU A 422 17.56 -19.44 -14.66
C LEU A 422 18.46 -20.61 -14.23
N LEU A 423 18.51 -21.68 -15.02
CA LEU A 423 19.34 -22.86 -14.73
C LEU A 423 20.81 -22.49 -14.56
N ARG A 424 21.34 -21.67 -15.46
CA ARG A 424 22.72 -21.18 -15.40
C ARG A 424 22.98 -20.39 -14.12
N ILE A 425 22.11 -19.46 -13.73
CA ILE A 425 22.29 -18.65 -12.52
C ILE A 425 22.28 -19.54 -11.27
N LEU A 426 21.34 -20.49 -11.20
CA LEU A 426 21.27 -21.42 -10.07
C LEU A 426 22.47 -22.36 -10.01
N ALA A 427 22.98 -22.82 -11.16
CA ALA A 427 24.19 -23.63 -11.24
C ALA A 427 25.42 -22.81 -10.84
N GLU A 428 25.55 -21.59 -11.35
CA GLU A 428 26.62 -20.67 -10.99
C GLU A 428 26.64 -20.45 -9.48
N ARG A 429 25.50 -20.18 -8.85
CA ARG A 429 25.43 -19.99 -7.39
C ARG A 429 25.70 -21.26 -6.60
N ALA A 430 25.21 -22.41 -7.06
CA ALA A 430 25.34 -23.68 -6.34
C ALA A 430 26.75 -24.27 -6.42
N PHE A 431 27.41 -24.11 -7.57
CA PHE A 431 28.66 -24.79 -7.88
C PHE A 431 29.86 -23.87 -8.03
N PHE A 432 29.71 -22.55 -7.87
CA PHE A 432 30.84 -21.62 -7.98
C PHE A 432 31.07 -20.90 -6.67
N LYS A 433 32.35 -20.84 -6.28
CA LYS A 433 32.83 -20.10 -5.12
C LYS A 433 34.11 -19.38 -5.51
N ASP A 434 34.22 -18.09 -5.17
CA ASP A 434 35.40 -17.27 -5.41
C ASP A 434 35.88 -17.28 -6.88
N GLY A 435 34.93 -17.26 -7.82
CA GLY A 435 35.20 -17.23 -9.26
C GLY A 435 35.70 -18.56 -9.85
N LYS A 436 35.67 -19.66 -9.09
CA LYS A 436 36.04 -21.00 -9.56
C LYS A 436 34.83 -21.93 -9.53
N VAL A 437 34.71 -22.75 -10.58
CA VAL A 437 33.85 -23.94 -10.55
C VAL A 437 34.40 -24.83 -9.44
N LEU A 438 33.58 -25.14 -8.44
CA LEU A 438 33.88 -26.20 -7.50
C LEU A 438 34.08 -27.48 -8.31
N GLN A 439 35.11 -28.27 -8.02
CA GLN A 439 35.24 -29.59 -8.61
C GLN A 439 34.10 -30.50 -8.10
N PRO A 440 33.70 -31.56 -8.83
CA PRO A 440 32.73 -32.53 -8.31
C PRO A 440 33.11 -33.13 -6.94
N SER A 441 34.41 -33.25 -6.65
CA SER A 441 34.95 -33.62 -5.33
C SER A 441 34.83 -32.54 -4.26
N GLU A 442 34.56 -31.29 -4.66
CA GLU A 442 34.27 -30.13 -3.82
C GLU A 442 32.76 -29.84 -3.74
N TRP A 443 31.95 -30.37 -4.67
CA TRP A 443 30.48 -30.36 -4.57
C TRP A 443 29.99 -31.20 -3.39
N VAL A 444 30.76 -32.25 -3.09
CA VAL A 444 30.60 -33.12 -1.93
C VAL A 444 31.82 -32.91 -1.05
N THR A 445 31.86 -31.88 -0.19
CA THR A 445 33.09 -31.66 0.59
C THR A 445 33.38 -32.84 1.51
N HIS A 446 34.46 -33.54 1.15
CA HIS A 446 35.16 -34.52 1.95
C HIS A 446 35.37 -34.03 3.40
N LYS A 447 35.04 -34.92 4.35
CA LYS A 447 35.23 -34.85 5.82
C LYS A 447 34.07 -34.30 6.65
N GLY A 448 32.85 -34.83 6.49
CA GLY A 448 31.88 -34.89 7.59
C GLY A 448 31.53 -33.55 8.30
N PHE A 449 31.73 -32.42 7.62
CA PHE A 449 31.23 -31.13 8.07
C PHE A 449 29.89 -30.90 7.38
N THR A 450 28.83 -31.25 8.11
CA THR A 450 27.47 -30.75 7.89
C THR A 450 27.47 -29.27 7.54
N VAL A 451 26.79 -28.88 6.46
CA VAL A 451 26.59 -27.47 6.06
C VAL A 451 25.97 -26.77 7.25
N ARG A 452 26.62 -25.78 7.86
CA ARG A 452 26.07 -25.20 9.09
C ARG A 452 25.11 -24.06 8.75
N ASP A 453 23.93 -24.01 9.37
CA ASP A 453 22.98 -22.91 9.18
C ASP A 453 23.55 -21.56 9.68
N ALA A 454 22.78 -20.47 9.58
CA ALA A 454 23.18 -19.16 10.08
C ALA A 454 23.52 -19.13 11.59
N HIS A 455 23.16 -20.17 12.34
CA HIS A 455 23.45 -20.38 13.76
C HIS A 455 24.53 -21.42 14.01
N ASN A 456 25.27 -21.79 12.96
CA ASN A 456 26.35 -22.75 13.00
C ASN A 456 25.86 -24.19 13.33
N THR A 457 24.63 -24.55 12.97
CA THR A 457 24.02 -25.87 13.21
C THR A 457 24.20 -26.81 12.01
N PRO A 458 24.75 -28.01 12.19
CA PRO A 458 24.83 -29.06 11.18
C PRO A 458 23.57 -29.33 10.32
N ILE A 459 23.61 -29.06 9.02
CA ILE A 459 22.67 -29.49 7.98
C ILE A 459 23.26 -30.74 7.30
N ASP A 460 22.46 -31.81 7.27
CA ASP A 460 22.86 -33.18 6.90
C ASP A 460 23.22 -33.35 5.41
N GLY A 461 24.06 -34.34 5.11
CA GLY A 461 24.73 -34.55 3.81
C GLY A 461 23.84 -34.92 2.62
N ASP A 462 22.53 -35.09 2.80
CA ASP A 462 21.55 -35.20 1.71
C ASP A 462 21.06 -33.83 1.18
N ALA A 463 21.44 -32.72 1.83
CA ALA A 463 20.98 -31.37 1.49
C ALA A 463 21.42 -30.85 0.10
N TRP A 464 22.41 -31.47 -0.55
CA TRP A 464 22.79 -31.10 -1.93
C TRP A 464 21.72 -31.50 -2.96
N LYS A 465 20.92 -32.55 -2.67
CA LYS A 465 19.72 -32.90 -3.47
C LYS A 465 18.58 -31.89 -3.26
N GLU A 466 18.68 -31.08 -2.22
CA GLU A 466 17.76 -30.00 -1.87
C GLU A 466 18.35 -28.63 -2.27
N THR A 467 19.01 -28.55 -3.43
CA THR A 467 19.33 -27.25 -4.03
C THR A 467 18.25 -26.83 -5.01
N ALA A 468 18.07 -25.52 -5.17
CA ALA A 468 17.12 -24.96 -6.13
C ALA A 468 17.44 -25.44 -7.55
N PHE A 469 18.73 -25.60 -7.87
CA PHE A 469 19.18 -26.17 -9.14
C PHE A 469 18.64 -27.60 -9.35
N THR A 470 18.86 -28.50 -8.39
CA THR A 470 18.36 -29.90 -8.48
C THR A 470 16.83 -29.95 -8.57
N ALA A 471 16.13 -29.08 -7.84
CA ALA A 471 14.67 -29.04 -7.88
C ALA A 471 14.13 -28.54 -9.23
N VAL A 472 14.73 -27.50 -9.83
CA VAL A 472 14.37 -27.03 -11.17
C VAL A 472 14.68 -28.08 -12.22
N ASP A 473 15.82 -28.75 -12.10
CA ASP A 473 16.23 -29.79 -13.02
C ASP A 473 15.31 -31.02 -13.01
N GLU A 474 14.95 -31.50 -11.83
CA GLU A 474 13.97 -32.58 -11.68
C GLU A 474 12.60 -32.15 -12.23
N LEU A 475 12.21 -30.89 -12.02
CA LEU A 475 10.95 -30.35 -12.55
C LEU A 475 10.96 -30.39 -14.07
N MET A 476 12.07 -29.98 -14.69
CA MET A 476 12.29 -30.04 -16.13
C MET A 476 12.23 -31.50 -16.65
N ARG A 477 12.89 -32.45 -15.98
CA ARG A 477 12.88 -33.88 -16.34
C ARG A 477 11.46 -34.45 -16.38
N LYS A 478 10.69 -34.23 -15.31
CA LYS A 478 9.32 -34.73 -15.21
C LYS A 478 8.38 -34.10 -16.24
N CYS A 479 8.60 -32.83 -16.57
CA CYS A 479 7.77 -32.11 -17.53
C CYS A 479 8.05 -32.45 -19.00
N LEU A 480 9.32 -32.65 -19.38
CA LEU A 480 9.69 -32.82 -20.78
C LEU A 480 9.62 -34.26 -21.30
N LYS A 481 9.54 -35.28 -20.41
CA LYS A 481 9.58 -36.72 -20.77
C LYS A 481 10.73 -37.08 -21.75
N LYS A 482 11.80 -36.29 -21.75
CA LYS A 482 13.01 -36.47 -22.55
C LYS A 482 14.19 -36.64 -21.60
N ASP A 483 15.19 -37.39 -22.04
CA ASP A 483 16.50 -37.40 -21.37
C ASP A 483 17.07 -35.98 -21.44
N THR A 484 17.00 -35.26 -20.33
CA THR A 484 17.53 -33.89 -20.22
C THR A 484 19.04 -33.87 -20.05
N SER A 485 19.68 -35.05 -19.96
CA SER A 485 21.12 -35.22 -19.76
C SER A 485 21.94 -34.44 -20.78
N ASP A 486 21.46 -34.34 -22.02
CA ASP A 486 22.16 -33.65 -23.10
C ASP A 486 22.06 -32.13 -22.94
N ALA A 487 20.88 -31.59 -22.62
CA ALA A 487 20.70 -30.16 -22.37
C ALA A 487 21.45 -29.68 -21.11
N GLN A 488 21.54 -30.52 -20.08
CA GLN A 488 22.34 -30.25 -18.89
C GLN A 488 23.83 -30.24 -19.18
N ARG A 489 24.33 -31.24 -19.93
CA ARG A 489 25.72 -31.28 -20.39
C ARG A 489 26.05 -30.06 -21.21
N ASP A 490 25.18 -29.65 -22.13
CA ASP A 490 25.39 -28.48 -22.96
C ASP A 490 25.49 -27.20 -22.13
N ILE A 491 24.61 -27.00 -21.13
CA ILE A 491 24.66 -25.82 -20.24
C ILE A 491 25.93 -25.83 -19.38
N VAL A 492 26.27 -26.97 -18.75
CA VAL A 492 27.47 -27.09 -17.92
C VAL A 492 28.72 -26.88 -18.76
N ASP A 493 28.79 -27.50 -19.93
CA ASP A 493 29.91 -27.37 -20.87
C ASP A 493 30.01 -25.95 -21.42
N GLU A 494 28.90 -25.26 -21.68
CA GLU A 494 28.88 -23.86 -22.12
C GLU A 494 29.40 -22.91 -21.02
N ILE A 495 28.99 -23.12 -19.77
CA ILE A 495 29.48 -22.34 -18.62
C ILE A 495 31.00 -22.56 -18.45
N VAL A 496 31.46 -23.82 -18.51
CA VAL A 496 32.89 -24.17 -18.42
C VAL A 496 33.68 -23.55 -19.58
N ARG A 497 33.19 -23.68 -20.82
CA ARG A 497 33.83 -23.10 -22.01
C ARG A 497 33.91 -21.58 -21.96
N GLY A 498 32.84 -20.90 -21.54
CA GLY A 498 32.78 -19.44 -21.43
C GLY A 498 33.81 -18.81 -20.47
N GLN A 499 34.28 -19.55 -19.47
CA GLN A 499 35.33 -19.09 -18.56
C GLN A 499 36.75 -19.34 -19.09
N THR A 500 36.99 -20.49 -19.73
CA THR A 500 38.31 -20.80 -20.32
C THR A 500 38.72 -19.79 -21.41
N GLY A 501 37.76 -19.20 -22.13
CA GLY A 501 38.01 -18.17 -23.13
C GLY A 501 38.29 -16.75 -22.58
N ARG A 502 38.02 -16.48 -21.30
CA ARG A 502 38.27 -15.16 -20.67
C ARG A 502 39.61 -15.07 -19.92
N SER A 503 40.34 -16.17 -19.79
CA SER A 503 41.58 -16.27 -19.00
C SER A 503 42.87 -15.99 -19.80
N THR A 504 42.80 -15.61 -21.08
CA THR A 504 43.99 -15.50 -21.97
C THR A 504 44.17 -14.13 -22.63
N ASN A 505 43.74 -13.02 -22.01
CA ASN A 505 44.16 -11.67 -22.42
C ASN A 505 44.53 -10.82 -21.23
#